data_AF-A0AAW3W4Y9-F1
#
_entry.id   AF-A0AAW3W4Y9-F1
#
_cell.length_a   1.000
_cell.length_b   1.000
_cell.length_c   1.000
_cell.angle_alpha   90.00
_cell.angle_beta   90.00
_cell.angle_gamma   90.00
#
_symmetry.space_group_name_H-M   'P 1'
#
loop_
_entity.id
_entity.type
_entity.pdbx_description
1 polymer ?
#
loop_
_entity_poly.entity_id
_entity_poly.type
_entity_poly.pdbx_seq_one_letter_code
_entity_poly.pdbx_strand_id
1 'polypeptide(L)' 'MKDFLNYIITQDEYYELSERCYAEYGNLLEKYYSNFNEKFMEVVPDACLYYIDEPGLDDHYKRELFRNEISSLYKVLSEL' A
#
# COMPACT_ATOMS: atom_id res chain seq x y z
N MET A 1 1.55 4.20 7.96
CA MET A 1 1.52 4.90 6.65
C MET A 1 2.48 6.05 6.53
N LYS A 2 2.26 7.14 7.26
CA LYS A 2 3.16 8.29 7.25
C LYS A 2 4.59 7.90 7.62
N ASP A 3 4.72 7.00 8.59
CA ASP A 3 6.02 6.45 9.00
C ASP A 3 6.67 5.63 7.90
N PHE A 4 5.89 4.86 7.13
CA PHE A 4 6.42 4.17 5.95
C PHE A 4 6.94 5.22 4.97
N LEU A 5 6.10 6.15 4.51
CA LEU A 5 6.46 7.16 3.51
C LEU A 5 7.65 8.06 3.93
N ASN A 6 7.86 8.24 5.23
CA ASN A 6 8.98 9.01 5.79
C ASN A 6 10.23 8.17 6.09
N TYR A 7 10.30 6.92 5.62
CA TYR A 7 11.42 6.00 5.85
C TYR A 7 11.68 5.69 7.34
N ILE A 8 10.67 5.85 8.20
CA ILE A 8 10.74 5.53 9.64
C ILE A 8 10.57 4.02 9.84
N ILE A 9 9.71 3.38 9.05
CA ILE A 9 9.53 1.92 9.04
C ILE A 9 9.87 1.35 7.65
N THR A 10 10.32 0.10 7.66
CA THR A 10 10.62 -0.69 6.47
C THR A 10 9.34 -1.09 5.71
N GLN A 11 9.51 -1.57 4.49
CA GLN A 11 8.38 -2.08 3.69
C GLN A 11 7.79 -3.36 4.28
N ASP A 12 8.61 -4.21 4.88
CA ASP A 12 8.16 -5.46 5.48
C ASP A 12 7.32 -5.17 6.75
N GLU A 13 7.76 -4.23 7.60
CA GLU A 13 6.96 -3.74 8.73
C GLU A 13 5.66 -3.06 8.25
N TYR A 14 5.70 -2.34 7.14
CA TYR A 14 4.51 -1.76 6.54
C TYR A 14 3.51 -2.84 6.10
N TYR A 15 3.99 -3.94 5.51
CA TYR A 15 3.12 -5.06 5.13
C TYR A 15 2.48 -5.73 6.33
N GLU A 16 3.25 -6.06 7.37
CA GLU A 16 2.73 -6.67 8.58
C GLU A 16 1.66 -5.78 9.25
N LEU A 17 1.90 -4.47 9.33
CA LEU A 17 0.94 -3.53 9.90
C LEU A 17 -0.31 -3.42 9.04
N SER A 18 -0.17 -3.40 7.71
CA SER A 18 -1.29 -3.29 6.78
C SER A 18 -2.16 -4.53 6.81
N GLU A 19 -1.55 -5.71 6.76
CA GLU A 19 -2.25 -6.99 6.83
C GLU A 19 -3.04 -7.10 8.13
N ARG A 20 -2.43 -6.77 9.28
CA ARG A 20 -3.11 -6.76 10.57
C ARG A 20 -4.30 -5.80 10.59
N CYS A 21 -4.13 -4.58 10.08
CA CYS A 21 -5.21 -3.61 9.98
C CYS A 21 -6.36 -4.12 9.12
N TYR A 22 -6.08 -4.69 7.94
CA TYR A 22 -7.11 -5.23 7.06
C TYR A 22 -7.81 -6.46 7.64
N ALA A 23 -7.07 -7.35 8.30
CA ALA A 23 -7.64 -8.51 8.97
C ALA A 23 -8.61 -8.10 10.10
N GLU A 24 -8.27 -7.04 10.86
CA GLU A 24 -9.07 -6.58 12.00
C GLU A 24 -10.23 -5.66 11.59
N TYR A 25 -10.02 -4.79 10.60
CA TYR A 25 -10.95 -3.69 10.26
C TYR A 25 -11.48 -3.73 8.83
N GLY A 26 -11.10 -4.70 7.99
CA GLY A 26 -11.45 -4.75 6.55
C GLY A 26 -12.96 -4.64 6.29
N ASN A 27 -13.78 -5.36 7.05
CA ASN A 27 -15.24 -5.30 6.93
C ASN A 27 -15.81 -3.91 7.27
N LEU A 28 -15.16 -3.17 8.18
CA LEU A 28 -15.56 -1.80 8.53
C LEU A 28 -15.11 -0.80 7.47
N LEU A 29 -13.92 -0.98 6.90
CA LEU A 29 -13.41 -0.18 5.78
C LEU A 29 -14.33 -0.33 4.56
N GLU A 30 -14.71 -1.55 4.19
CA GLU A 30 -15.63 -1.80 3.09
C GLU A 30 -17.00 -1.14 3.32
N LYS A 31 -17.54 -1.25 4.54
CA LYS A 31 -18.88 -0.78 4.87
C LYS A 31 -19.00 0.74 5.02
N TYR A 32 -18.02 1.39 5.65
CA TYR A 32 -18.09 2.80 6.04
C TYR A 32 -17.20 3.71 5.19
N TYR A 33 -16.21 3.15 4.51
CA TYR A 33 -15.21 3.88 3.73
C TYR A 33 -15.07 3.26 2.33
N SER A 34 -16.19 3.00 1.66
CA SER A 34 -16.23 2.27 0.38
C SER A 34 -15.32 2.88 -0.69
N ASN A 35 -15.32 4.20 -0.84
CA ASN A 35 -14.48 4.89 -1.85
C ASN A 35 -12.99 4.75 -1.54
N PHE A 36 -12.61 4.81 -0.26
CA PHE A 36 -11.24 4.56 0.17
C PHE A 36 -10.85 3.11 -0.12
N ASN A 37 -11.71 2.16 0.27
CA ASN A 37 -11.47 0.74 0.11
C ASN A 37 -11.34 0.34 -1.37
N GLU A 38 -12.22 0.85 -2.23
CA GLU A 38 -12.17 0.62 -3.67
C GLU A 38 -10.85 1.13 -4.27
N LYS A 39 -10.47 2.39 -3.98
CA LYS A 39 -9.24 2.97 -4.51
C LYS A 39 -7.98 2.28 -3.97
N PHE A 40 -8.01 1.85 -2.70
CA PHE A 40 -6.92 1.08 -2.12
C PHE A 40 -6.77 -0.30 -2.77
N MET A 41 -7.88 -1.00 -2.98
CA MET A 41 -7.90 -2.33 -3.62
C MET A 41 -7.60 -2.29 -5.12
N GLU A 42 -7.75 -1.14 -5.79
CA GLU A 42 -7.30 -0.93 -7.17
C GLU A 42 -5.78 -0.87 -7.28
N VAL A 43 -5.10 -0.19 -6.35
CA VAL A 43 -3.67 0.14 -6.49
C VAL A 43 -2.75 -0.84 -5.75
N VAL A 44 -3.13 -1.26 -4.54
CA VAL A 44 -2.21 -2.02 -3.67
C VAL A 44 -1.94 -3.43 -4.17
N PRO A 45 -2.92 -4.22 -4.63
CA PRO A 45 -2.65 -5.55 -5.20
C PRO A 45 -1.71 -5.51 -6.40
N ASP A 46 -1.94 -4.56 -7.32
CA ASP A 46 -1.07 -4.36 -8.49
C ASP A 46 0.34 -3.99 -8.06
N ALA A 47 0.50 -3.03 -7.16
CA ALA A 47 1.81 -2.67 -6.62
C ALA A 47 2.51 -3.89 -5.96
N CYS A 48 1.79 -4.72 -5.21
CA CYS A 48 2.36 -5.94 -4.64
C CYS A 48 2.79 -6.93 -5.74
N LEU A 49 1.97 -7.18 -6.75
CA LEU A 49 2.27 -8.10 -7.85
C LEU A 49 3.48 -7.67 -8.67
N TYR A 50 3.53 -6.40 -9.11
CA TYR A 50 4.62 -5.89 -9.95
C TYR A 50 5.96 -5.84 -9.20
N TYR A 51 5.96 -5.50 -7.91
CA TYR A 51 7.21 -5.26 -7.20
C TYR A 51 7.72 -6.46 -6.40
N ILE A 52 6.92 -7.52 -6.24
CA ILE A 52 7.36 -8.76 -5.58
C ILE A 52 7.79 -9.79 -6.63
N ASP A 53 6.95 -10.05 -7.65
CA ASP A 53 7.14 -11.21 -8.54
C ASP A 53 7.80 -10.89 -9.89
N GLU A 54 8.00 -9.63 -10.27
CA GLU A 54 8.55 -9.32 -11.61
C GLU A 54 10.04 -9.70 -11.72
N PRO A 55 10.41 -10.68 -12.57
CA PRO A 55 11.81 -11.09 -12.70
C PRO A 55 12.59 -10.07 -13.53
N GLY A 56 13.79 -9.69 -13.05
CA GLY A 56 14.74 -8.88 -13.83
C GLY A 56 14.90 -7.42 -13.38
N LEU A 57 14.13 -6.96 -12.39
CA LEU A 57 14.36 -5.68 -11.71
C LEU A 57 15.10 -5.88 -10.39
N ASP A 58 16.03 -4.98 -10.09
CA ASP A 58 16.74 -4.93 -8.82
C ASP A 58 15.78 -4.65 -7.65
N ASP A 59 15.99 -5.33 -6.52
CA ASP A 59 15.13 -5.24 -5.34
C ASP A 59 15.01 -3.81 -4.80
N HIS A 60 16.08 -3.00 -4.89
CA HIS A 60 16.01 -1.59 -4.47
C HIS A 60 15.01 -0.83 -5.34
N TYR A 61 15.08 -1.02 -6.66
CA TYR A 61 14.23 -0.31 -7.61
C TYR A 61 12.76 -0.71 -7.47
N LYS A 62 12.49 -1.99 -7.25
CA LYS A 62 11.14 -2.50 -6.94
C LYS A 62 10.55 -1.84 -5.69
N ARG A 63 11.34 -1.74 -4.62
CA ARG A 63 10.91 -1.12 -3.36
C ARG A 63 10.65 0.38 -3.52
N GLU A 64 11.46 1.09 -4.31
CA GLU A 64 11.22 2.51 -4.62
C GLU A 64 9.94 2.72 -5.43
N LEU A 65 9.71 1.91 -6.47
CA LEU A 65 8.51 2.00 -7.27
C LEU A 65 7.25 1.68 -6.46
N PHE A 66 7.29 0.63 -5.62
CA PHE A 66 6.21 0.32 -4.67
C PHE A 66 5.90 1.53 -3.80
N ARG A 67 6.92 2.14 -3.21
CA ARG A 67 6.75 3.33 -2.35
C ARG A 67 6.14 4.51 -3.11
N ASN A 68 6.51 4.73 -4.36
CA ASN A 68 5.97 5.80 -5.20
C ASN A 68 4.49 5.58 -5.51
N GLU A 69 4.08 4.35 -5.81
CA GLU A 69 2.67 4.01 -6.02
C GLU A 69 1.85 4.22 -4.75
N ILE A 70 2.34 3.73 -3.61
CA ILE A 70 1.68 3.95 -2.32
C ILE A 70 1.58 5.45 -1.99
N SER A 71 2.66 6.22 -2.20
CA SER A 71 2.65 7.67 -2.01
C SER A 71 1.60 8.37 -2.87
N SER A 72 1.49 7.97 -4.14
CA SER A 72 0.53 8.53 -5.11
C SER A 72 -0.91 8.20 -4.72
N LEU A 73 -1.17 6.94 -4.35
CA LEU A 73 -2.46 6.50 -3.80
C LEU A 73 -2.88 7.37 -2.62
N TYR A 74 -2.01 7.57 -1.64
CA TYR A 74 -2.36 8.35 -0.45
C TYR A 74 -2.61 9.84 -0.72
N LYS A 75 -1.95 10.43 -1.72
CA LYS A 75 -2.28 11.79 -2.16
C LYS A 75 -3.71 11.86 -2.67
N VAL A 76 -4.10 10.94 -3.55
CA VAL A 76 -5.47 10.84 -4.06
C VAL A 76 -6.46 10.61 -2.92
N LEU A 77 -6.18 9.67 -2.01
CA LEU A 77 -7.04 9.35 -0.88
C LEU A 77 -7.18 10.52 0.12
N SER A 78 -6.18 11.40 0.23
CA SER A 78 -6.24 12.56 1.12
C SER A 78 -7.10 13.72 0.59
N GLU A 79 -7.47 13.65 -0.69
CA GLU A 79 -8.29 14.64 -1.39
C GLU A 79 -9.76 14.18 -1.56
N LEU A 80 -10.09 12.94 -1.14
CA LEU A 80 -11.44 12.39 -1.09
C LEU A 80 -12.21 12.84 0.16
#